data_AF-A0A944W236-F1
#
_entry.id   AF-A0A944W236-F1
#
_cell.length_a   1.000
_cell.length_b   1.000
_cell.length_c   1.000
_cell.angle_alpha   90.00
_cell.angle_beta   90.00
_cell.angle_gamma   90.00
#
_symmetry.space_group_name_H-M   'P 1'
#
loop_
_entity.id
_entity.type
_entity.pdbx_description
1 polymer ?
#
loop_
_entity_poly.entity_id
_entity_poly.type
_entity_poly.pdbx_seq_one_letter_code
_entity_poly.pdbx_strand_id
1 'polypeptide(L)'
;MSLSSIKASIVNALDTISGLKVYDHDPGTVEELPAVVVSLDGANYTDLSFTFRLVLLTDSWDGSEQEAALLPFLEASGASSICGLLNADPGCVTVDAAGIGKHRFAGVDYRGVVISVTARDVP
;
A
#
# COMPACT_ATOMS: atom_id res chain seq x y z
N MET A 1 15.98 1.33 14.52
CA MET A 1 14.70 1.82 13.93
C MET A 1 13.47 1.08 14.49
N SER A 2 12.70 1.68 15.41
CA SER A 2 11.50 1.01 15.95
C SER A 2 10.42 0.77 14.88
N LEU A 3 9.52 -0.21 15.12
CA LEU A 3 8.35 -0.49 14.28
C LEU A 3 7.55 0.78 13.89
N SER A 4 7.38 1.69 14.84
CA SER A 4 6.70 2.97 14.62
C SER A 4 7.45 3.88 13.64
N SER A 5 8.78 3.89 13.70
CA SER A 5 9.63 4.66 12.77
C SER A 5 9.59 4.07 11.36
N ILE A 6 9.62 2.74 11.23
CA ILE A 6 9.52 2.06 9.93
C ILE A 6 8.16 2.37 9.28
N LYS A 7 7.07 2.23 10.04
CA LYS A 7 5.73 2.56 9.57
C LYS A 7 5.61 4.03 9.16
N ALA A 8 6.17 4.94 9.96
CA ALA A 8 6.19 6.37 9.62
C ALA A 8 7.00 6.66 8.35
N SER A 9 8.13 5.97 8.12
CA SER A 9 8.91 6.11 6.88
C SER A 9 8.08 5.70 5.66
N ILE A 10 7.41 4.54 5.72
CA ILE A 10 6.53 4.06 4.66
C ILE A 10 5.41 5.06 4.38
N VAL A 11 4.73 5.55 5.43
CA VAL A 11 3.64 6.53 5.29
C VAL A 11 4.15 7.84 4.68
N ASN A 12 5.28 8.37 5.17
CA ASN A 12 5.88 9.60 4.65
C ASN A 12 6.29 9.45 3.18
N ALA A 13 6.83 8.30 2.78
CA ALA A 13 7.18 8.03 1.38
C ALA A 13 5.94 8.03 0.49
N LEU A 14 4.83 7.43 0.95
CA LEU A 14 3.56 7.42 0.22
C LEU A 14 2.92 8.82 0.14
N ASP A 15 3.05 9.63 1.19
CA ASP A 15 2.48 10.99 1.26
C ASP A 15 3.16 11.97 0.27
N THR A 16 4.33 11.59 -0.29
CA THR A 16 4.95 12.35 -1.39
C THR A 16 4.21 12.22 -2.73
N ILE A 17 3.31 11.23 -2.86
CA ILE A 17 2.55 11.00 -4.09
C ILE A 17 1.33 11.93 -4.09
N SER A 18 1.41 12.99 -4.91
CA SER A 18 0.34 13.96 -5.05
C SER A 18 -0.98 13.29 -5.48
N GLY A 19 -2.06 13.58 -4.75
CA GLY A 19 -3.40 13.03 -5.01
C GLY A 19 -3.64 11.62 -4.45
N LEU A 20 -2.66 11.03 -3.74
CA LEU A 20 -2.84 9.78 -3.03
C LEU A 20 -3.23 10.04 -1.58
N LYS A 21 -4.38 9.50 -1.14
CA LYS A 21 -4.75 9.52 0.28
C LYS A 21 -4.06 8.37 1.02
N VAL A 22 -3.31 8.67 2.08
CA VAL A 22 -2.66 7.63 2.88
C VAL A 22 -3.41 7.45 4.21
N TYR A 23 -3.85 6.21 4.46
CA TYR A 23 -4.42 5.79 5.73
C TYR A 23 -3.41 4.87 6.43
N ASP A 24 -2.85 5.33 7.53
CA ASP A 24 -1.90 4.53 8.34
C ASP A 24 -2.62 3.57 9.30
N HIS A 25 -3.94 3.55 9.29
CA HIS A 25 -4.80 2.66 10.06
C HIS A 25 -6.00 2.25 9.20
N ASP A 26 -6.76 1.24 9.62
CA ASP A 26 -8.03 0.91 8.96
C ASP A 26 -9.01 2.08 9.16
N PRO A 27 -9.39 2.80 8.09
CA PRO A 27 -10.22 3.99 8.23
C PRO A 27 -11.70 3.66 8.47
N GLY A 28 -12.09 2.37 8.44
CA GLY A 28 -13.48 1.96 8.58
C GLY A 28 -14.37 2.31 7.38
N THR A 29 -14.07 3.37 6.64
CA THR A 29 -14.66 3.80 5.35
C THR A 29 -13.60 4.55 4.53
N VAL A 30 -13.65 4.42 3.20
CA VAL A 30 -12.73 5.14 2.29
C VAL A 30 -13.54 6.18 1.53
N GLU A 31 -13.30 7.46 1.85
CA GLU A 31 -14.06 8.61 1.32
C GLU A 31 -13.37 9.30 0.14
N GLU A 32 -12.04 9.22 0.08
CA GLU A 32 -11.21 9.83 -0.96
C GLU A 32 -10.46 8.74 -1.73
N LEU A 33 -10.44 8.82 -3.06
CA LEU A 33 -9.72 7.91 -3.94
C LEU A 33 -8.84 8.70 -4.93
N PRO A 34 -7.67 8.19 -5.32
CA PRO A 34 -7.06 6.93 -4.89
C PRO A 34 -6.53 6.99 -3.44
N ALA A 35 -6.61 5.86 -2.73
CA ALA A 35 -6.16 5.74 -1.34
C ALA A 35 -5.26 4.52 -1.11
N VAL A 36 -4.29 4.60 -0.22
CA VAL A 36 -3.52 3.45 0.29
C VAL A 36 -3.80 3.25 1.76
N VAL A 37 -4.21 2.03 2.13
CA VAL A 37 -4.32 1.61 3.52
C VAL A 37 -3.09 0.82 3.90
N VAL A 38 -2.34 1.29 4.91
CA VAL A 38 -1.13 0.65 5.43
C VAL A 38 -1.47 -0.10 6.71
N SER A 39 -1.22 -1.40 6.73
CA SER A 39 -1.50 -2.28 7.87
C SER A 39 -0.30 -3.17 8.18
N LEU A 40 -0.11 -3.52 9.45
CA LEU A 40 0.88 -4.52 9.84
C LEU A 40 0.28 -5.91 9.59
N ASP A 41 0.93 -6.72 8.77
CA ASP A 41 0.51 -8.08 8.41
C ASP A 41 1.25 -9.13 9.25
N GLY A 42 2.52 -8.86 9.58
CA GLY A 42 3.33 -9.77 10.39
C GLY A 42 4.52 -9.09 11.08
N ALA A 43 4.99 -9.69 12.16
CA ALA A 43 6.18 -9.26 12.86
C ALA A 43 6.99 -10.49 13.29
N ASN A 44 8.28 -10.52 12.96
CA ASN A 44 9.23 -11.48 13.48
C ASN A 44 10.24 -10.78 14.38
N TYR A 45 10.06 -10.95 15.68
CA TYR A 45 10.91 -10.34 16.70
C TYR A 45 12.28 -11.02 16.83
N THR A 46 12.50 -12.16 16.18
CA THR A 46 13.78 -12.89 16.25
C THR A 46 14.82 -12.26 15.34
N ASP A 47 14.41 -11.88 14.12
CA ASP A 47 15.28 -11.24 13.13
C ASP A 47 14.98 -9.73 12.97
N LEU A 48 14.04 -9.22 13.77
CA LEU A 48 13.54 -7.84 13.77
C LEU A 48 12.98 -7.41 12.40
N SER A 49 12.30 -8.32 11.72
CA SER A 49 11.58 -8.02 10.47
C SER A 49 10.08 -7.78 10.72
N PHE A 50 9.53 -6.84 9.96
CA PHE A 50 8.13 -6.43 10.03
C PHE A 50 7.56 -6.40 8.62
N THR A 51 6.45 -7.10 8.43
CA THR A 51 5.75 -7.16 7.14
C THR A 51 4.52 -6.28 7.20
N PHE A 52 4.46 -5.30 6.32
CA PHE A 52 3.34 -4.40 6.12
C PHE A 52 2.59 -4.78 4.86
N ARG A 53 1.27 -4.79 4.95
CA ARG A 53 0.36 -4.89 3.83
C ARG A 53 -0.16 -3.50 3.51
N LEU A 54 0.12 -3.04 2.30
CA LEU A 54 -0.41 -1.82 1.72
C LEU A 54 -1.48 -2.20 0.72
N VAL A 55 -2.68 -1.64 0.83
CA VAL A 55 -3.75 -1.85 -0.15
C VAL A 55 -4.05 -0.54 -0.83
N LEU A 56 -3.63 -0.41 -2.09
CA LEU A 56 -4.01 0.70 -2.96
C LEU A 56 -5.42 0.46 -3.46
N LEU A 57 -6.30 1.45 -3.30
CA LEU A 57 -7.70 1.45 -3.70
C LEU A 57 -7.90 2.60 -4.69
N THR A 58 -8.47 2.34 -5.85
CA THR A 58 -8.59 3.37 -6.91
C THR A 58 -10.01 3.72 -7.28
N ASP A 59 -10.91 2.73 -7.30
CA ASP A 59 -12.31 2.95 -7.63
C ASP A 59 -13.19 1.89 -6.94
N SER A 60 -14.46 2.22 -6.75
CA SER A 60 -15.49 1.25 -6.36
C SER A 60 -15.77 0.30 -7.53
N TRP A 61 -15.95 -0.99 -7.24
CA TRP A 61 -16.12 -2.02 -8.27
C TRP A 61 -17.46 -1.91 -9.04
N ASP A 62 -18.40 -1.07 -8.58
CA ASP A 62 -19.70 -0.84 -9.24
C ASP A 62 -19.61 0.07 -10.48
N GLY A 63 -18.45 0.66 -10.79
CA GLY A 63 -18.21 1.48 -11.98
C GLY A 63 -17.82 0.65 -13.21
N SER A 64 -18.78 0.26 -14.06
CA SER A 64 -18.58 -0.67 -15.19
C SER A 64 -17.81 -0.15 -16.42
N GLU A 65 -17.29 1.09 -16.42
CA GLU A 65 -16.69 1.70 -17.63
C GLU A 65 -15.21 2.14 -17.50
N GLN A 66 -14.63 2.17 -16.30
CA GLN A 66 -13.23 2.64 -16.13
C GLN A 66 -12.19 1.51 -16.16
N GLU A 67 -12.65 0.28 -16.37
CA GLU A 67 -11.87 -0.96 -16.23
C GLU A 67 -10.64 -1.02 -17.13
N ALA A 68 -10.78 -0.65 -18.40
CA ALA A 68 -9.70 -0.74 -19.40
C ALA A 68 -8.66 0.38 -19.27
N ALA A 69 -9.00 1.50 -18.63
CA ALA A 69 -8.10 2.66 -18.48
C ALA A 69 -7.32 2.64 -17.15
N LEU A 70 -7.89 2.05 -16.09
CA LEU A 70 -7.27 1.96 -14.77
C LEU A 70 -6.21 0.86 -14.67
N LEU A 71 -6.39 -0.26 -15.37
CA LEU A 71 -5.45 -1.39 -15.38
C LEU A 71 -4.03 -0.99 -15.82
N PRO A 72 -3.84 -0.30 -16.97
CA PRO A 72 -2.53 0.17 -17.39
C PRO A 72 -1.94 1.19 -16.42
N PHE A 73 -2.76 2.05 -15.81
CA PHE A 73 -2.29 3.05 -14.85
C PHE A 73 -1.85 2.43 -13.51
N LEU A 74 -2.57 1.41 -13.04
CA LEU A 74 -2.24 0.65 -11.84
C LEU A 74 -0.99 -0.20 -12.02
N GLU A 75 -0.85 -0.88 -13.15
CA GLU A 75 0.33 -1.69 -13.49
C GLU A 75 1.55 -0.81 -13.79
N ALA A 76 1.40 0.25 -14.60
CA ALA A 76 2.54 1.06 -15.05
C ALA A 76 2.98 2.13 -14.03
N SER A 77 2.05 2.68 -13.24
CA SER A 77 2.32 3.90 -12.45
C SER A 77 2.12 3.67 -10.95
N GLY A 78 0.97 3.14 -10.53
CA GLY A 78 0.62 3.06 -9.11
C GLY A 78 1.50 2.09 -8.31
N ALA A 79 1.45 0.81 -8.68
CA ALA A 79 2.22 -0.23 -7.98
C ALA A 79 3.73 -0.06 -8.19
N SER A 80 4.14 0.30 -9.40
CA SER A 80 5.55 0.47 -9.78
C SER A 80 6.20 1.68 -9.07
N SER A 81 5.52 2.82 -8.93
CA SER A 81 6.04 3.97 -8.19
C SER A 81 6.11 3.71 -6.69
N ILE A 82 5.12 3.03 -6.11
CA ILE A 82 5.16 2.64 -4.70
C ILE A 82 6.28 1.64 -4.45
N CYS A 83 6.42 0.61 -5.30
CA CYS A 83 7.51 -0.35 -5.19
C CYS A 83 8.88 0.31 -5.40
N GLY A 84 9.01 1.25 -6.34
CA GLY A 84 10.25 1.99 -6.57
C GLY A 84 10.66 2.86 -5.39
N LEU A 85 9.71 3.59 -4.79
CA LEU A 85 9.93 4.40 -3.59
C LEU A 85 10.35 3.54 -2.40
N LEU A 86 9.65 2.43 -2.17
CA LEU A 86 9.92 1.55 -1.03
C LEU A 86 11.21 0.75 -1.22
N ASN A 87 11.53 0.30 -2.44
CA ASN A 87 12.82 -0.34 -2.72
C ASN A 87 14.01 0.62 -2.58
N ALA A 88 13.79 1.94 -2.68
CA ALA A 88 14.80 2.94 -2.42
C ALA A 88 14.99 3.25 -0.92
N ASP A 89 14.05 2.84 -0.06
CA ASP A 89 14.17 2.97 1.39
C ASP A 89 15.11 1.87 1.93
N PRO A 90 16.24 2.22 2.56
CA PRO A 90 17.21 1.24 3.06
C PRO A 90 16.68 0.36 4.19
N GLY A 91 15.55 0.73 4.81
CA GLY A 91 14.85 -0.09 5.79
C GLY A 91 13.95 -1.17 5.18
N CYS A 92 13.61 -1.08 3.89
CA CYS A 92 12.80 -2.07 3.18
C CYS A 92 13.68 -3.15 2.55
N VAL A 93 13.39 -4.41 2.87
CA VAL A 93 14.16 -5.58 2.43
C VAL A 93 13.50 -6.27 1.24
N THR A 94 12.17 -6.40 1.28
CA THR A 94 11.40 -6.94 0.16
C THR A 94 10.15 -6.11 -0.08
N VAL A 95 9.85 -5.85 -1.34
CA VAL A 95 8.62 -5.19 -1.76
C VAL A 95 8.03 -5.99 -2.92
N ASP A 96 6.86 -6.55 -2.70
CA ASP A 96 6.17 -7.41 -3.67
C ASP A 96 4.75 -6.91 -3.89
N ALA A 97 4.39 -6.64 -5.14
CA ALA A 97 3.03 -6.30 -5.51
C ALA A 97 2.30 -7.56 -6.00
N ALA A 98 1.25 -7.94 -5.28
CA ALA A 98 0.30 -8.92 -5.77
C ALA A 98 -0.52 -8.33 -6.93
N GLY A 99 -1.04 -9.19 -7.81
CA GLY A 99 -1.85 -8.76 -8.94
C GLY A 99 -3.08 -7.94 -8.54
N ILE A 100 -3.56 -7.11 -9.47
CA ILE A 100 -4.77 -6.29 -9.28
C ILE A 100 -5.95 -7.18 -8.92
N GLY A 101 -6.68 -6.79 -7.87
CA GLY A 101 -7.75 -7.58 -7.31
C GLY A 101 -8.91 -6.75 -6.77
N LYS A 102 -9.89 -7.47 -6.25
CA LYS A 102 -11.06 -6.94 -5.56
C LYS A 102 -10.79 -6.97 -4.05
N HIS A 103 -10.94 -5.83 -3.39
CA HIS A 103 -10.69 -5.66 -1.96
C HIS A 103 -11.90 -5.07 -1.27
N ARG A 104 -12.41 -5.76 -0.25
CA ARG A 104 -13.58 -5.32 0.50
C ARG A 104 -13.15 -4.51 1.71
N PHE A 105 -13.59 -3.26 1.78
CA PHE A 105 -13.42 -2.36 2.93
C PHE A 105 -14.77 -1.77 3.31
N ALA A 106 -15.07 -1.69 4.60
CA ALA A 106 -16.33 -1.09 5.08
C ALA A 106 -17.62 -1.74 4.53
N GLY A 107 -17.54 -2.95 3.98
CA GLY A 107 -18.65 -3.57 3.26
C GLY A 107 -18.77 -3.18 1.78
N VAL A 108 -18.00 -2.21 1.30
CA VAL A 108 -17.87 -1.78 -0.11
C VAL A 108 -16.71 -2.52 -0.77
N ASP A 109 -16.92 -2.92 -2.02
CA ASP A 109 -15.89 -3.56 -2.81
C ASP A 109 -15.16 -2.54 -3.67
N TYR A 110 -13.85 -2.46 -3.48
CA TYR A 110 -12.95 -1.58 -4.22
C TYR A 110 -12.05 -2.39 -5.13
N ARG A 111 -11.61 -1.77 -6.23
CA ARG A 111 -10.52 -2.27 -7.06
C ARG A 111 -9.20 -1.76 -6.51
N GLY A 112 -8.20 -2.63 -6.47
CA GLY A 112 -6.94 -2.28 -5.86
C GLY A 112 -5.78 -3.22 -6.14
N VAL A 113 -4.66 -2.90 -5.53
CA VAL A 113 -3.42 -3.68 -5.56
C VAL A 113 -2.95 -3.87 -4.13
N VAL A 114 -2.52 -5.09 -3.80
CA VAL A 114 -1.87 -5.37 -2.53
C VAL A 114 -0.37 -5.33 -2.73
N ILE A 115 0.31 -4.53 -1.92
CA ILE A 115 1.76 -4.46 -1.89
C ILE A 115 2.20 -4.92 -0.51
N SER A 116 3.01 -5.98 -0.48
CA SER A 116 3.62 -6.53 0.72
C SER A 116 5.03 -5.96 0.86
N VAL A 117 5.32 -5.36 2.00
CA VAL A 117 6.59 -4.71 2.28
C VAL A 117 7.17 -5.34 3.52
N THR A 118 8.29 -6.04 3.41
CA THR A 118 9.04 -6.47 4.58
C THR A 118 10.17 -5.49 4.82
N ALA A 119 10.15 -4.87 5.98
CA ALA A 119 11.20 -3.97 6.45
C ALA A 119 11.91 -4.59 7.64
N ARG A 120 13.17 -4.21 7.85
CA ARG A 120 13.98 -4.71 8.97
C ARG A 120 14.45 -3.55 9.81
N ASP A 121 14.36 -3.72 11.13
CA ASP A 121 15.03 -2.83 12.06
C ASP A 121 16.55 -3.06 11.94
N VAL A 122 17.22 -2.22 11.15
CA VAL A 122 18.69 -2.18 11.09
C VAL A 122 19.17 -1.19 12.17
N PRO A 123 20.08 -1.61 13.07
CA PRO A 123 20.67 -0.73 14.08
C PRO A 123 21.41 0.48 13.52
#